data_AF-A0A7Y2AF78-F1
#
_entry.id   AF-A0A7Y2AF78-F1
#
_cell.length_a   1.000
_cell.length_b   1.000
_cell.length_c   1.000
_cell.angle_alpha   90.00
_cell.angle_beta   90.00
_cell.angle_gamma   90.00
#
_symmetry.space_group_name_H-M   'P 1'
#
loop_
_entity.id
_entity.type
_entity.pdbx_description
1 polymer ?
#
loop_
_entity_poly.entity_id
_entity_poly.type
_entity_poly.pdbx_seq_one_letter_code
_entity_poly.pdbx_strand_id
1 'polypeptide(L)'
;MLRLNLAAILCFALQSFTFYPSLRAEDPPQIDQRFRVLISAASAIDREVFDKIATSPTTLTTDSFSEQSLTAELMVLAFKSADEVDDGQRQFRFLTDRQPKPRELVREMYRSVGGGRLRLVYRPVTMIQSERITRCVAEVKGESATGSFDFHVPKLYEGSAKFSAKKVGDDWEIVEFEMKTIGIHITRDADGEWKRVKPTRQANDPIQAVYVFASGRHSARQWQQRIQRAMKVTSSDIPIRF
;
A
#
# COMPACT_ATOMS: atom_id res chain seq x y z
N MET A 1 44.35 1.16 -44.90
CA MET A 1 44.66 0.46 -43.64
C MET A 1 44.47 1.42 -42.48
N LEU A 2 43.32 1.39 -41.81
CA LEU A 2 43.10 2.07 -40.53
C LEU A 2 42.52 1.03 -39.57
N ARG A 3 43.30 0.64 -38.56
CA ARG A 3 42.83 -0.17 -37.43
C ARG A 3 42.25 0.79 -36.40
N LEU A 4 40.94 0.75 -36.19
CA LEU A 4 40.27 1.43 -35.07
C LEU A 4 40.03 0.40 -33.96
N ASN A 5 40.53 0.73 -32.77
CA ASN A 5 40.53 -0.09 -31.56
C ASN A 5 39.11 -0.45 -31.07
N LEU A 6 38.77 -1.73 -31.18
CA LEU A 6 37.74 -2.39 -30.35
C LEU A 6 38.36 -2.71 -28.98
N ALA A 7 38.35 -1.78 -28.03
CA ALA A 7 38.70 -2.09 -26.63
C ALA A 7 38.31 -0.96 -25.66
N ALA A 8 37.04 -0.52 -25.64
CA ALA A 8 36.54 0.35 -24.57
C ALA A 8 35.01 0.44 -24.52
N ILE A 9 34.27 -0.64 -24.78
CA ILE A 9 32.87 -0.71 -24.33
C ILE A 9 32.93 -1.48 -23.01
N LEU A 10 33.30 -0.69 -22.00
CA LEU A 10 33.30 -1.06 -20.60
C LEU A 10 31.95 -1.68 -20.24
N CYS A 11 32.04 -2.74 -19.46
CA CYS A 11 31.02 -3.27 -18.58
C CYS A 11 30.26 -2.14 -17.85
N PHE A 12 29.16 -1.65 -18.43
CA PHE A 12 28.07 -1.10 -17.64
C PHE A 12 27.27 -2.28 -17.11
N ALA A 13 27.84 -2.89 -16.06
CA ALA A 13 27.09 -3.76 -15.20
C ALA A 13 25.87 -2.98 -14.71
N LEU A 14 24.70 -3.55 -14.99
CA LEU A 14 23.42 -3.23 -14.39
C LEU A 14 23.54 -3.39 -12.87
N GLN A 15 24.09 -2.39 -12.19
CA GLN A 15 23.80 -2.18 -10.78
C GLN A 15 22.61 -1.24 -10.73
N SER A 16 21.42 -1.83 -10.74
CA SER A 16 20.21 -1.21 -10.23
C SER A 16 20.44 -0.94 -8.74
N PHE A 17 21.16 0.14 -8.43
CA PHE A 17 21.19 0.69 -7.08
C PHE A 17 19.81 1.28 -6.83
N THR A 18 18.90 0.45 -6.31
CA THR A 18 17.75 0.93 -5.55
C THR A 18 18.32 1.66 -4.34
N PHE A 19 18.49 2.97 -4.51
CA PHE A 19 19.02 3.86 -3.48
C PHE A 19 17.95 4.02 -2.40
N TYR A 20 17.88 3.06 -1.48
CA TYR A 20 17.08 3.21 -0.27
C TYR A 20 17.78 4.24 0.61
N PRO A 21 17.09 5.32 1.03
CA PRO A 21 17.67 6.28 1.94
C PRO A 21 17.92 5.59 3.28
N SER A 22 19.19 5.43 3.62
CA SER A 22 19.66 4.83 4.86
C SER A 22 20.07 5.98 5.82
N LEU A 23 19.68 5.91 7.10
CA LEU A 23 19.81 7.02 8.07
C LEU A 23 20.48 6.56 9.37
N ARG A 24 21.60 7.21 9.70
CA ARG A 24 22.39 6.99 10.94
C ARG A 24 21.61 7.29 12.21
N ALA A 25 21.92 6.58 13.30
CA ALA A 25 21.13 6.52 14.54
C ALA A 25 21.27 7.69 15.55
N GLU A 26 22.18 8.66 15.38
CA GLU A 26 22.68 9.47 16.52
C GLU A 26 22.01 10.84 16.83
N ASP A 27 20.86 11.26 16.26
CA ASP A 27 20.28 12.60 16.57
C ASP A 27 18.81 12.59 17.10
N PRO A 28 18.55 12.99 18.36
CA PRO A 28 17.24 12.83 19.00
C PRO A 28 16.26 14.04 19.06
N PRO A 29 16.17 14.93 18.06
CA PRO A 29 14.88 15.58 17.74
C PRO A 29 14.42 15.35 16.30
N GLN A 30 15.19 14.57 15.52
CA GLN A 30 14.89 14.33 14.10
C GLN A 30 14.28 12.95 13.84
N ILE A 31 14.04 12.12 14.87
CA ILE A 31 13.53 10.76 14.70
C ILE A 31 12.22 10.76 13.89
N ASP A 32 11.29 11.67 14.19
CA ASP A 32 10.04 11.81 13.43
C ASP A 32 10.30 12.21 11.97
N GLN A 33 11.20 13.17 11.74
CA GLN A 33 11.55 13.62 10.39
C GLN A 33 12.24 12.52 9.57
N ARG A 34 13.07 11.71 10.22
CA ARG A 34 13.77 10.56 9.63
C ARG A 34 12.77 9.47 9.24
N PHE A 35 11.88 9.09 10.16
CA PHE A 35 10.84 8.10 9.85
C PHE A 35 9.90 8.57 8.74
N ARG A 36 9.57 9.87 8.65
CA ARG A 36 8.77 10.39 7.52
C ARG A 36 9.42 10.12 6.16
N VAL A 37 10.73 10.32 6.06
CA VAL A 37 11.48 10.04 4.82
C VAL A 37 11.53 8.53 4.55
N LEU A 38 11.81 7.72 5.59
CA LEU A 38 11.85 6.25 5.47
C LEU A 38 10.50 5.67 5.06
N ILE A 39 9.40 6.10 5.69
CA ILE A 39 8.03 5.69 5.35
C ILE A 39 7.73 6.04 3.89
N SER A 40 8.10 7.26 3.46
CA SER A 40 7.88 7.69 2.08
C SER A 40 8.65 6.84 1.07
N ALA A 41 9.91 6.52 1.34
CA ALA A 41 10.71 5.66 0.48
C ALA A 41 10.22 4.21 0.48
N ALA A 42 9.92 3.64 1.65
CA ALA A 42 9.48 2.27 1.81
C ALA A 42 8.07 2.02 1.22
N SER A 43 7.22 3.04 1.18
CA SER A 43 5.88 2.94 0.57
C SER A 43 5.88 3.08 -0.95
N ALA A 44 7.01 3.38 -1.58
CA ALA A 44 7.09 3.69 -3.01
C ALA A 44 6.81 2.47 -3.90
N ILE A 45 6.46 2.75 -5.15
CA ILE A 45 6.50 1.77 -6.24
C ILE A 45 7.67 2.06 -7.16
N ASP A 46 8.07 1.03 -7.91
CA ASP A 46 9.06 1.18 -8.98
C ASP A 46 8.60 2.18 -10.05
N ARG A 47 9.56 2.91 -10.60
CA ARG A 47 9.30 3.96 -11.58
C ARG A 47 8.74 3.42 -12.89
N GLU A 48 9.27 2.30 -13.38
CA GLU A 48 8.82 1.69 -14.63
C GLU A 48 7.39 1.18 -14.50
N VAL A 49 7.04 0.61 -13.33
CA VAL A 49 5.67 0.21 -13.02
C VAL A 49 4.74 1.41 -13.05
N PHE A 50 5.14 2.52 -12.42
CA PHE A 50 4.37 3.76 -12.46
C PHE A 50 4.19 4.33 -13.87
N ASP A 51 5.25 4.37 -14.69
CA ASP A 51 5.17 4.92 -16.04
C ASP A 51 4.25 4.08 -16.94
N LYS A 52 4.19 2.74 -16.75
CA LYS A 52 3.20 1.87 -17.41
C LYS A 52 1.77 2.22 -16.99
N ILE A 53 1.53 2.40 -15.69
CA ILE A 53 0.19 2.77 -15.16
C ILE A 53 -0.23 4.16 -15.65
N ALA A 54 0.69 5.11 -15.68
CA ALA A 54 0.42 6.49 -16.09
C ALA A 54 0.07 6.60 -17.59
N THR A 55 0.63 5.72 -18.42
CA THR A 55 0.40 5.72 -19.87
C THR A 55 -0.75 4.83 -20.31
N SER A 56 -1.12 3.81 -19.52
CA SER A 56 -2.22 2.88 -19.81
C SER A 56 -3.19 2.79 -18.62
N PRO A 57 -4.21 3.67 -18.54
CA PRO A 57 -5.16 3.66 -17.43
C PRO A 57 -6.16 2.50 -17.58
N THR A 58 -5.73 1.28 -17.25
CA THR A 58 -6.60 0.12 -17.06
C THR A 58 -6.97 -0.04 -15.59
N THR A 59 -8.02 -0.79 -15.28
CA THR A 59 -8.35 -1.17 -13.90
C THR A 59 -7.15 -1.87 -13.27
N LEU A 60 -6.60 -1.29 -12.20
CA LEU A 60 -5.45 -1.86 -11.51
C LEU A 60 -5.89 -2.98 -10.59
N THR A 61 -5.21 -4.11 -10.69
CA THR A 61 -5.35 -5.26 -9.80
C THR A 61 -4.06 -5.47 -9.02
N THR A 62 -4.08 -6.36 -8.03
CA THR A 62 -2.85 -6.76 -7.30
C THR A 62 -1.78 -7.29 -8.25
N ASP A 63 -2.18 -7.95 -9.35
CA ASP A 63 -1.27 -8.55 -10.33
C ASP A 63 -0.66 -7.49 -11.27
N SER A 64 -1.13 -6.24 -11.19
CA SER A 64 -0.57 -5.11 -11.95
C SER A 64 0.76 -4.62 -11.39
N PHE A 65 1.16 -5.09 -10.21
CA PHE A 65 2.37 -4.67 -9.51
C PHE A 65 3.27 -5.87 -9.27
N SER A 66 4.57 -5.72 -9.54
CA SER A 66 5.58 -6.73 -9.21
C SER A 66 5.80 -6.89 -7.70
N GLU A 67 5.50 -5.84 -6.94
CA GLU A 67 5.63 -5.80 -5.48
C GLU A 67 4.40 -5.17 -4.83
N GLN A 68 4.04 -5.65 -3.64
CA GLN A 68 2.86 -5.18 -2.90
C GLN A 68 3.22 -4.05 -1.93
N SER A 69 3.84 -2.99 -2.44
CA SER A 69 4.14 -1.82 -1.62
C SER A 69 2.87 -1.10 -1.16
N LEU A 70 2.97 -0.27 -0.13
CA LEU A 70 1.80 0.43 0.41
C LEU A 70 1.14 1.34 -0.64
N THR A 71 1.92 1.97 -1.53
CA THR A 71 1.36 2.74 -2.65
C THR A 71 0.60 1.85 -3.63
N ALA A 72 1.13 0.68 -3.99
CA ALA A 72 0.43 -0.25 -4.88
C ALA A 72 -0.93 -0.66 -4.30
N GLU A 73 -0.95 -1.02 -3.02
CA GLU A 73 -2.16 -1.41 -2.30
C GLU A 73 -3.20 -0.28 -2.24
N LEU A 74 -2.77 0.94 -1.91
CA LEU A 74 -3.64 2.11 -1.90
C LEU A 74 -4.14 2.49 -3.30
N MET A 75 -3.35 2.29 -4.34
CA MET A 75 -3.80 2.48 -5.72
C MET A 75 -4.87 1.45 -6.10
N VAL A 76 -4.67 0.16 -5.83
CA VAL A 76 -5.68 -0.87 -6.09
C VAL A 76 -6.99 -0.55 -5.35
N LEU A 77 -6.92 -0.12 -4.09
CA LEU A 77 -8.10 0.34 -3.35
C LEU A 77 -8.73 1.58 -3.97
N ALA A 78 -7.91 2.54 -4.43
CA ALA A 78 -8.40 3.74 -5.08
C ALA A 78 -9.21 3.45 -6.33
N PHE A 79 -8.96 2.32 -7.02
CA PHE A 79 -9.67 1.87 -8.20
C PHE A 79 -10.82 0.89 -7.91
N LYS A 80 -10.94 0.36 -6.69
CA LYS A 80 -12.13 -0.37 -6.22
C LYS A 80 -13.23 0.63 -5.84
N SER A 81 -14.49 0.30 -6.14
CA SER A 81 -15.62 1.23 -6.02
C SER A 81 -15.74 1.84 -4.62
N ALA A 82 -15.94 3.16 -4.57
CA ALA A 82 -16.08 3.95 -3.34
C ALA A 82 -17.22 3.47 -2.41
N ASP A 83 -18.18 2.72 -2.97
CA ASP A 83 -19.36 2.18 -2.30
C ASP A 83 -19.07 0.99 -1.36
N GLU A 84 -17.88 0.38 -1.42
CA GLU A 84 -17.54 -0.82 -0.62
C GLU A 84 -16.79 -0.51 0.69
N VAL A 85 -16.48 0.75 0.96
CA VAL A 85 -15.72 1.12 2.15
C VAL A 85 -16.67 1.91 3.07
N ASP A 86 -16.85 1.44 4.30
CA ASP A 86 -17.80 1.94 5.30
C ASP A 86 -17.28 3.21 6.01
N ASP A 87 -18.13 4.22 6.21
CA ASP A 87 -17.75 5.60 6.58
C ASP A 87 -17.30 5.79 8.04
N GLY A 88 -17.51 4.80 8.90
CA GLY A 88 -17.35 4.98 10.35
C GLY A 88 -15.92 4.93 10.91
N GLN A 89 -14.94 4.32 10.22
CA GLN A 89 -13.62 4.00 10.82
C GLN A 89 -12.44 3.98 9.81
N ARG A 90 -12.44 4.85 8.80
CA ARG A 90 -11.49 4.67 7.69
C ARG A 90 -10.07 5.14 8.03
N GLN A 91 -9.16 4.17 8.15
CA GLN A 91 -7.71 4.39 8.02
C GLN A 91 -7.29 4.96 6.65
N PHE A 92 -8.18 5.02 5.66
CA PHE A 92 -7.95 5.71 4.38
C PHE A 92 -9.26 6.16 3.75
N ARG A 93 -9.36 7.43 3.36
CA ARG A 93 -10.53 7.95 2.64
C ARG A 93 -10.17 9.00 1.60
N PHE A 94 -11.01 9.09 0.57
CA PHE A 94 -10.98 10.22 -0.35
C PHE A 94 -11.66 11.42 0.29
N LEU A 95 -11.10 12.60 0.04
CA LEU A 95 -11.62 13.88 0.54
C LEU A 95 -12.57 14.55 -0.46
N THR A 96 -12.93 13.84 -1.52
CA THR A 96 -13.79 14.32 -2.59
C THR A 96 -14.92 13.34 -2.85
N ASP A 97 -16.10 13.86 -3.16
CA ASP A 97 -17.29 13.06 -3.49
C ASP A 97 -17.14 12.26 -4.80
N ARG A 98 -16.10 12.57 -5.57
CA ARG A 98 -15.70 11.83 -6.77
C ARG A 98 -14.40 11.07 -6.52
N GLN A 99 -14.25 9.93 -7.19
CA GLN A 99 -12.96 9.26 -7.29
C GLN A 99 -11.91 10.21 -7.91
N PRO A 100 -10.69 10.31 -7.36
CA PRO A 100 -9.63 11.11 -7.95
C PRO A 100 -9.35 10.64 -9.38
N LYS A 101 -9.16 11.60 -10.30
CA LYS A 101 -8.74 11.24 -11.67
C LYS A 101 -7.32 10.65 -11.60
N PRO A 102 -6.97 9.65 -12.42
CA PRO A 102 -5.62 9.08 -12.42
C PRO A 102 -4.51 10.14 -12.50
N ARG A 103 -4.70 11.17 -13.34
CA ARG A 103 -3.78 12.31 -13.48
C ARG A 103 -3.55 13.11 -12.18
N GLU A 104 -4.55 13.18 -11.31
CA GLU A 104 -4.48 13.90 -10.03
C GLU A 104 -3.61 13.11 -9.04
N LEU A 105 -3.80 11.78 -8.97
CA LEU A 105 -2.97 10.87 -8.20
C LEU A 105 -1.52 10.86 -8.70
N VAL A 106 -1.32 10.67 -10.01
CA VAL A 106 0.02 10.67 -10.65
C VAL A 106 0.78 11.95 -10.35
N ARG A 107 0.12 13.12 -10.41
CA ARG A 107 0.76 14.41 -10.10
C ARG A 107 1.21 14.51 -8.65
N GLU A 108 0.42 14.00 -7.71
CA GLU A 108 0.80 13.98 -6.30
C GLU A 108 1.91 12.96 -6.01
N MET A 109 1.86 11.80 -6.67
CA MET A 109 2.87 10.75 -6.48
C MET A 109 4.24 11.11 -7.04
N TYR A 110 4.27 11.95 -8.08
CA TYR A 110 5.49 12.38 -8.75
C TYR A 110 5.76 13.88 -8.59
N ARG A 111 5.54 14.42 -7.37
CA ARG A 111 5.79 15.85 -7.10
C ARG A 111 7.24 16.21 -7.42
N SER A 112 7.42 16.94 -8.51
CA SER A 112 8.69 17.56 -8.87
C SER A 112 9.03 18.66 -7.86
N VAL A 113 10.21 18.59 -7.27
CA VAL A 113 10.78 19.68 -6.47
C VAL A 113 11.78 20.43 -7.34
N GLY A 114 11.49 21.70 -7.65
CA GLY A 114 12.44 22.61 -8.27
C GLY A 114 11.87 23.45 -9.42
N GLY A 115 11.83 24.77 -9.20
CA GLY A 115 11.67 25.79 -10.23
C GLY A 115 12.98 26.02 -10.98
N GLY A 116 12.92 26.07 -12.31
CA GLY A 116 14.08 26.26 -13.19
C GLY A 116 14.19 25.20 -14.30
N ARG A 117 15.19 25.36 -15.17
CA ARG A 117 15.40 24.53 -16.38
C ARG A 117 15.97 23.12 -16.12
N LEU A 118 16.49 22.84 -14.92
CA LEU A 118 16.88 21.48 -14.51
C LEU A 118 15.89 20.95 -13.47
N ARG A 119 14.92 20.16 -13.93
CA ARG A 119 14.08 19.33 -13.06
C ARG A 119 14.78 18.01 -12.80
N LEU A 120 15.57 17.93 -11.74
CA LEU A 120 16.14 16.68 -11.26
C LEU A 120 15.93 16.60 -9.76
N VAL A 121 14.96 15.80 -9.32
CA VAL A 121 15.10 15.02 -8.08
C VAL A 121 14.29 13.73 -8.23
N TYR A 122 15.01 12.60 -8.19
CA TYR A 122 14.47 11.25 -8.05
C TYR A 122 13.80 11.12 -6.68
N ARG A 123 12.52 11.49 -6.58
CA ARG A 123 11.72 11.16 -5.41
C ARG A 123 11.10 9.78 -5.56
N PRO A 124 10.93 9.04 -4.46
CA PRO A 124 10.11 7.84 -4.48
C PRO A 124 8.75 8.15 -5.07
N VAL A 125 8.30 7.32 -6.00
CA VAL A 125 6.96 7.43 -6.56
C VAL A 125 5.99 6.81 -5.56
N THR A 126 5.38 7.65 -4.74
CA THR A 126 4.55 7.19 -3.60
C THR A 126 3.34 8.08 -3.38
N MET A 127 2.23 7.47 -2.94
CA MET A 127 1.06 8.20 -2.41
C MET A 127 1.32 8.80 -1.02
N ILE A 128 2.38 8.37 -0.32
CA ILE A 128 2.70 8.82 1.03
C ILE A 128 3.99 9.63 0.96
N GLN A 129 3.88 10.87 0.50
CA GLN A 129 5.00 11.82 0.48
C GLN A 129 5.35 12.24 1.91
N SER A 130 6.64 12.39 2.22
CA SER A 130 7.10 12.75 3.57
C SER A 130 6.52 14.08 4.07
N GLU A 131 6.32 15.06 3.17
CA GLU A 131 5.69 16.35 3.51
C GLU A 131 4.17 16.28 3.68
N ARG A 132 3.55 15.15 3.33
CA ARG A 132 2.13 14.90 3.51
C ARG A 132 1.84 14.15 4.81
N ILE A 133 2.87 13.61 5.46
CA ILE A 133 2.74 13.02 6.79
C ILE A 133 2.52 14.17 7.78
N THR A 134 1.34 14.23 8.39
CA THR A 134 0.95 15.28 9.34
C THR A 134 1.38 14.92 10.75
N ARG A 135 1.31 13.64 11.11
CA ARG A 135 1.73 13.08 12.40
C ARG A 135 2.57 11.84 12.17
N CYS A 136 3.64 11.69 12.93
CA CYS A 136 4.43 10.46 13.00
C CYS A 136 4.81 10.26 14.47
N VAL A 137 4.57 9.07 15.00
CA VAL A 137 4.97 8.69 16.35
C VAL A 137 5.71 7.36 16.23
N ALA A 138 6.92 7.30 16.77
CA ALA A 138 7.74 6.10 16.77
C ALA A 138 8.25 5.81 18.18
N GLU A 139 8.13 4.56 18.61
CA GLU A 139 8.75 4.04 19.82
C GLU A 139 9.94 3.16 19.40
N VAL A 140 11.15 3.57 19.79
CA VAL A 140 12.39 2.83 19.49
C VAL A 140 12.78 1.97 20.70
N LYS A 141 13.00 0.68 20.46
CA LYS A 141 13.42 -0.33 21.44
C LYS A 141 14.61 -1.12 20.90
N GLY A 142 15.83 -0.68 21.22
CA GLY A 142 17.06 -1.31 20.73
C GLY A 142 17.15 -1.21 19.20
N GLU A 143 17.22 -2.37 18.52
CA GLU A 143 17.32 -2.48 17.07
C GLU A 143 15.96 -2.58 16.36
N SER A 144 14.88 -2.26 17.06
CA SER A 144 13.52 -2.27 16.51
C SER A 144 12.80 -0.98 16.83
N ALA A 145 11.89 -0.57 15.95
CA ALA A 145 11.00 0.55 16.20
C ALA A 145 9.60 0.21 15.68
N THR A 146 8.57 0.66 16.40
CA THR A 146 7.19 0.55 15.95
C THR A 146 6.51 1.91 16.06
N GLY A 147 5.53 2.16 15.21
CA GLY A 147 4.91 3.47 15.20
C GLY A 147 3.64 3.56 14.39
N SER A 148 3.11 4.77 14.33
CA SER A 148 1.98 5.12 13.50
C SER A 148 2.19 6.48 12.86
N PHE A 149 1.64 6.65 11.67
CA PHE A 149 1.68 7.92 10.96
C PHE A 149 0.33 8.23 10.34
N ASP A 150 0.01 9.52 10.31
CA ASP A 150 -1.14 10.07 9.62
C ASP A 150 -0.65 10.89 8.43
N PHE A 151 -1.35 10.82 7.32
CA PHE A 151 -1.04 11.59 6.12
C PHE A 151 -2.28 12.25 5.54
N HIS A 152 -2.09 13.45 5.01
CA HIS A 152 -3.15 14.25 4.43
C HIS A 152 -2.70 14.91 3.14
N VAL A 153 -3.38 14.60 2.05
CA VAL A 153 -3.21 15.22 0.75
C VAL A 153 -4.41 16.11 0.46
N PRO A 154 -4.24 17.44 0.50
CA PRO A 154 -5.34 18.37 0.36
C PRO A 154 -6.19 18.08 -0.87
N LYS A 155 -7.51 17.98 -0.66
CA LYS A 155 -8.53 17.75 -1.72
C LYS A 155 -8.39 16.42 -2.47
N LEU A 156 -7.60 15.46 -1.99
CA LEU A 156 -7.48 14.14 -2.62
C LEU A 156 -7.81 13.03 -1.63
N TYR A 157 -6.98 12.83 -0.62
CA TYR A 157 -7.14 11.72 0.32
C TYR A 157 -6.42 11.98 1.63
N GLU A 158 -6.79 11.22 2.65
CA GLU A 158 -6.07 11.12 3.91
C GLU A 158 -6.12 9.70 4.44
N GLY A 159 -5.21 9.39 5.36
CA GLY A 159 -5.18 8.09 6.00
C GLY A 159 -4.24 8.02 7.19
N SER A 160 -4.25 6.86 7.83
CA SER A 160 -3.44 6.52 8.99
C SER A 160 -3.00 5.07 8.88
N ALA A 161 -1.72 4.81 9.12
CA ALA A 161 -1.16 3.47 9.08
C ALA A 161 -0.19 3.25 10.22
N LYS A 162 0.01 1.98 10.58
CA LYS A 162 1.08 1.55 11.47
C LYS A 162 2.28 1.07 10.68
N PHE A 163 3.45 1.15 11.28
CA PHE A 163 4.68 0.62 10.71
C PHE A 163 5.53 -0.07 11.77
N SER A 164 6.33 -1.02 11.31
CA SER A 164 7.46 -1.60 12.06
C SER A 164 8.74 -1.37 11.27
N ALA A 165 9.83 -1.10 11.99
CA ALA A 165 11.14 -0.88 11.43
C ALA A 165 12.20 -1.67 12.20
N LYS A 166 13.28 -2.03 11.52
CA LYS A 166 14.44 -2.70 12.10
C LYS A 166 15.71 -1.95 11.74
N LYS A 167 16.69 -2.02 12.63
CA LYS A 167 18.03 -1.52 12.36
C LYS A 167 18.84 -2.61 11.64
N VAL A 168 19.39 -2.27 10.48
CA VAL A 168 20.27 -3.13 9.68
C VAL A 168 21.63 -2.42 9.58
N GLY A 169 22.60 -2.88 10.37
CA GLY A 169 23.85 -2.15 10.56
C GLY A 169 23.61 -0.81 11.26
N ASP A 170 23.97 0.28 10.60
CA ASP A 170 23.79 1.64 11.12
C ASP A 170 22.48 2.31 10.68
N ASP A 171 21.72 1.65 9.83
CA ASP A 171 20.58 2.23 9.13
C ASP A 171 19.26 1.62 9.57
N TRP A 172 18.19 2.42 9.50
CA TRP A 172 16.83 1.97 9.77
C TRP A 172 16.10 1.63 8.49
N GLU A 173 15.39 0.50 8.50
CA GLU A 173 14.53 0.07 7.40
C GLU A 173 13.12 -0.20 7.89
N ILE A 174 12.11 0.27 7.14
CA ILE A 174 10.72 -0.13 7.37
C ILE A 174 10.53 -1.54 6.83
N VAL A 175 10.01 -2.43 7.66
CA VAL A 175 9.83 -3.85 7.34
C VAL A 175 8.36 -4.27 7.32
N GLU A 176 7.44 -3.40 7.73
CA GLU A 176 6.02 -3.72 7.83
C GLU A 176 5.16 -2.46 7.73
N PHE A 177 4.02 -2.58 7.06
CA PHE A 177 2.94 -1.61 7.10
C PHE A 177 1.61 -2.29 7.40
N GLU A 178 0.75 -1.62 8.16
CA GLU A 178 -0.54 -2.15 8.54
C GLU A 178 -1.65 -1.06 8.54
N MET A 179 -2.74 -1.37 7.84
CA MET A 179 -4.02 -0.65 7.84
C MET A 179 -5.16 -1.68 7.97
N LYS A 180 -5.31 -2.23 9.19
CA LYS A 180 -6.29 -3.27 9.55
C LYS A 180 -7.72 -3.03 9.04
N THR A 181 -8.25 -1.80 9.15
CA THR A 181 -9.67 -1.53 8.84
C THR A 181 -9.98 -1.67 7.35
N ILE A 182 -8.95 -1.58 6.50
CA ILE A 182 -9.05 -1.74 5.04
C ILE A 182 -8.30 -2.99 4.55
N GLY A 183 -7.91 -3.88 5.47
CA GLY A 183 -7.31 -5.18 5.16
C GLY A 183 -5.92 -5.13 4.54
N ILE A 184 -5.18 -4.02 4.68
CA ILE A 184 -3.78 -3.94 4.25
C ILE A 184 -2.90 -4.40 5.41
N HIS A 185 -2.13 -5.45 5.16
CA HIS A 185 -1.02 -5.86 6.02
C HIS A 185 0.08 -6.41 5.13
N ILE A 186 1.20 -5.70 5.04
CA ILE A 186 2.31 -6.05 4.15
C ILE A 186 3.62 -6.05 4.94
N THR A 187 4.50 -6.98 4.61
CA THR A 187 5.82 -7.13 5.21
C THR A 187 6.87 -7.20 4.12
N ARG A 188 8.06 -6.67 4.43
CA ARG A 188 9.24 -6.79 3.61
C ARG A 188 9.99 -8.06 3.98
N ASP A 189 10.27 -8.91 3.00
CA ASP A 189 11.00 -10.15 3.24
C ASP A 189 12.53 -9.96 3.22
N ALA A 190 13.26 -11.07 3.30
CA ALA A 190 14.73 -11.06 3.32
C ALA A 190 15.36 -10.61 1.98
N ASP A 191 14.65 -10.77 0.87
CA ASP A 191 15.09 -10.33 -0.46
C ASP A 191 14.76 -8.83 -0.69
N GLY A 192 14.05 -8.21 0.25
CA GLY A 192 13.66 -6.81 0.20
C GLY A 192 12.33 -6.56 -0.50
N GLU A 193 11.59 -7.62 -0.87
CA GLU A 193 10.31 -7.54 -1.58
C GLU A 193 9.14 -7.35 -0.60
N TRP A 194 8.16 -6.54 -1.00
CA TRP A 194 6.91 -6.38 -0.25
C TRP A 194 5.89 -7.47 -0.57
N LYS A 195 5.41 -8.16 0.47
CA LYS A 195 4.43 -9.25 0.38
C LYS A 195 3.28 -9.02 1.36
N ARG A 196 2.05 -9.24 0.91
CA ARG A 196 0.86 -9.21 1.77
C ARG A 196 0.88 -10.40 2.72
N VAL A 197 0.71 -10.10 3.99
CA VAL A 197 0.52 -11.11 5.02
C VAL A 197 -0.91 -11.62 4.90
N LYS A 198 -1.06 -12.89 4.56
CA LYS A 198 -2.39 -13.53 4.59
C LYS A 198 -2.86 -13.53 6.05
N PRO A 199 -4.09 -13.08 6.34
CA PRO A 199 -4.63 -13.22 7.68
C PRO A 199 -4.56 -14.71 8.04
N THR A 200 -3.75 -15.02 9.04
CA THR A 200 -3.64 -16.39 9.53
C THR A 200 -5.01 -16.71 10.09
N ARG A 201 -5.75 -17.55 9.39
CA ARG A 201 -7.09 -17.98 9.79
C ARG A 201 -6.93 -18.67 11.14
N GLN A 202 -7.20 -17.96 12.24
CA GLN A 202 -7.23 -18.60 13.55
C GLN A 202 -8.30 -19.69 13.46
N ALA A 203 -7.89 -20.94 13.70
CA ALA A 203 -8.72 -22.12 13.51
C ALA A 203 -9.99 -22.16 14.39
N ASN A 204 -10.20 -21.14 15.24
CA ASN A 204 -11.22 -21.11 16.28
C ASN A 204 -12.21 -19.94 16.19
N ASP A 205 -12.16 -19.09 15.16
CA ASP A 205 -13.22 -18.11 14.96
C ASP A 205 -14.40 -18.78 14.22
N PRO A 206 -15.55 -19.01 14.89
CA PRO A 206 -16.73 -19.49 14.20
C PRO A 206 -17.09 -18.44 13.13
N ILE A 207 -17.28 -18.92 11.90
CA ILE A 207 -17.72 -18.12 10.77
C ILE A 207 -19.06 -17.47 11.16
N GLN A 208 -19.04 -16.22 11.62
CA GLN A 208 -20.23 -15.38 11.55
C GLN A 208 -20.37 -15.02 10.08
N ALA A 209 -21.07 -15.87 9.34
CA ALA A 209 -21.55 -15.53 8.02
C ALA A 209 -22.56 -14.39 8.20
N VAL A 210 -22.06 -13.15 8.16
CA VAL A 210 -22.91 -11.97 8.05
C VAL A 210 -23.46 -12.00 6.63
N TYR A 211 -24.63 -12.59 6.48
CA TYR A 211 -25.41 -12.49 5.25
C TYR A 211 -25.89 -11.04 5.13
N VAL A 212 -25.16 -10.24 4.36
CA VAL A 212 -25.61 -8.91 3.95
C VAL A 212 -26.79 -9.12 3.00
N PHE A 213 -28.00 -8.84 3.49
CA PHE A 213 -29.22 -8.90 2.70
C PHE A 213 -29.20 -7.76 1.69
N ALA A 214 -28.85 -8.06 0.44
CA ALA A 214 -29.14 -7.17 -0.68
C ALA A 214 -30.66 -6.94 -0.71
N SER A 215 -31.08 -5.68 -0.64
CA SER A 215 -32.46 -5.20 -0.67
C SER A 215 -33.11 -5.37 -2.05
N GLY A 216 -33.09 -6.58 -2.58
CA GLY A 216 -33.81 -7.00 -3.78
C GLY A 216 -35.02 -7.84 -3.39
N ARG A 217 -36.15 -7.64 -4.10
CA ARG A 217 -37.51 -8.20 -3.88
C ARG A 217 -37.63 -9.73 -3.96
N HIS A 218 -36.78 -10.48 -3.27
CA HIS A 218 -36.91 -11.92 -3.11
C HIS A 218 -37.25 -12.23 -1.66
N SER A 219 -38.41 -12.85 -1.45
CA SER A 219 -38.83 -13.26 -0.12
C SER A 219 -37.84 -14.26 0.46
N ALA A 220 -37.61 -14.22 1.77
CA ALA A 220 -36.68 -15.11 2.48
C ALA A 220 -36.90 -16.61 2.11
N ARG A 221 -38.16 -17.00 1.83
CA ARG A 221 -38.53 -18.34 1.36
C ARG A 221 -37.90 -18.72 0.02
N GLN A 222 -37.84 -17.82 -0.96
CA GLN A 222 -37.26 -18.11 -2.28
C GLN A 222 -35.74 -18.34 -2.17
N TRP A 223 -35.08 -17.60 -1.29
CA TRP A 223 -33.65 -17.77 -1.02
C TRP A 223 -33.34 -19.09 -0.31
N GLN A 224 -34.13 -19.44 0.70
CA GLN A 224 -33.97 -20.70 1.44
C GLN A 224 -34.14 -21.92 0.51
N GLN A 225 -35.11 -21.88 -0.41
CA GLN A 225 -35.28 -22.93 -1.41
C GLN A 225 -34.11 -23.03 -2.40
N ARG A 226 -33.49 -21.90 -2.78
CA ARG A 226 -32.29 -21.91 -3.65
C ARG A 226 -31.07 -22.49 -2.95
N ILE A 227 -30.87 -22.15 -1.68
CA ILE A 227 -29.78 -22.70 -0.87
C ILE A 227 -29.97 -24.21 -0.66
N GLN A 228 -31.17 -24.65 -0.28
CA GLN A 228 -31.50 -26.07 -0.12
C GLN A 228 -31.29 -26.86 -1.43
N ARG A 229 -31.66 -26.28 -2.59
CA ARG A 229 -31.40 -26.91 -3.90
C ARG A 229 -29.92 -26.94 -4.25
N ALA A 230 -29.17 -25.88 -3.96
CA ALA A 230 -27.75 -25.79 -4.28
C ALA A 230 -26.90 -26.74 -3.43
N MET A 231 -27.31 -26.99 -2.18
CA MET A 231 -26.53 -27.83 -1.28
C MET A 231 -26.86 -29.33 -1.36
N LYS A 232 -27.91 -29.76 -2.09
CA LYS A 232 -28.40 -31.17 -2.05
C LYS A 232 -28.56 -31.73 -0.62
N VAL A 233 -28.80 -30.87 0.37
CA VAL A 233 -28.98 -31.28 1.76
C VAL A 233 -30.47 -31.51 2.01
N THR A 234 -30.84 -32.75 2.32
CA THR A 234 -32.17 -33.11 2.81
C THR A 234 -32.43 -32.47 4.17
N SER A 235 -33.65 -31.98 4.35
CA SER A 235 -34.13 -31.01 5.35
C SER A 235 -34.01 -31.38 6.85
N SER A 236 -33.23 -32.37 7.27
CA SER A 236 -33.26 -32.86 8.66
C SER A 236 -32.22 -32.26 9.64
N ASP A 237 -31.14 -31.62 9.17
CA ASP A 237 -29.95 -31.50 10.04
C ASP A 237 -29.57 -30.07 10.48
N ILE A 238 -30.45 -29.06 10.34
CA ILE A 238 -30.16 -27.70 10.83
C ILE A 238 -31.24 -27.24 11.81
N PRO A 239 -31.04 -27.39 13.14
CA PRO A 239 -31.89 -26.74 14.11
C PRO A 239 -31.51 -25.25 14.21
N ILE A 240 -32.35 -24.37 13.66
CA ILE A 240 -32.29 -22.93 13.91
C ILE A 240 -33.29 -22.63 15.03
N ARG A 241 -32.81 -22.18 16.20
CA ARG A 241 -33.67 -21.57 17.23
C ARG A 241 -33.89 -20.10 16.85
N PHE A 242 -35.15 -19.67 16.90
CA PHE A 242 -35.57 -18.28 16.71
C PHE A 242 -35.10 -17.39 17.87
#